data_AF-X1K1P1-F1
#
_entry.id   AF-X1K1P1-F1
#
_cell.length_a   1.000
_cell.length_b   1.000
_cell.length_c   1.000
_cell.angle_alpha   90.00
_cell.angle_beta   90.00
_cell.angle_gamma   90.00
#
_symmetry.space_group_name_H-M   'P 1'
#
loop_
_entity.id
_entity.type
_entity.pdbx_description
1 polymer ?
#
loop_
_entity_poly.entity_id
_entity_poly.type
_entity_poly.pdbx_seq_one_letter_code
_entity_poly.pdbx_strand_id
1 'polypeptide(L)' 'TVLIMTSNLATEQITTEGSLGFQAKNKAALSHQEIKSKVTSELKRNFRPEFLNRVDEVIVFHSLIKKGDQENPRLDAQ' A
#
# COMPACT_ATOMS: atom_id res chain seq x y z
N THR A 1 -22.39 13.23 -7.01
CA THR A 1 -22.04 11.80 -6.96
C THR A 1 -20.54 11.67 -6.86
N VAL A 2 -20.04 10.79 -6.00
CA VAL A 2 -18.59 10.53 -5.85
C VAL A 2 -18.30 9.13 -6.37
N LEU A 3 -17.32 9.00 -7.26
CA LEU A 3 -16.86 7.71 -7.78
C LEU A 3 -15.53 7.36 -7.11
N ILE A 4 -15.44 6.15 -6.57
CA ILE A 4 -14.20 5.63 -5.96
C ILE A 4 -13.83 4.35 -6.69
N MET A 5 -12.56 4.24 -7.09
CA MET A 5 -12.00 3.06 -7.73
C MET A 5 -10.81 2.57 -6.92
N THR A 6 -10.66 1.25 -6.83
CA THR A 6 -9.56 0.60 -6.11
C THR A 6 -8.84 -0.37 -7.03
N SER A 7 -7.51 -0.43 -6.93
CA SER A 7 -6.68 -1.37 -7.67
C SER A 7 -5.57 -1.90 -6.76
N ASN A 8 -5.20 -3.16 -6.95
CA ASN A 8 -4.02 -3.79 -6.33
C ASN A 8 -2.72 -3.51 -7.11
N LEU A 9 -2.75 -2.57 -8.06
CA LEU A 9 -1.57 -2.14 -8.79
C LEU A 9 -0.48 -1.63 -7.83
N ALA A 10 0.78 -1.91 -8.15
CA ALA A 10 1.96 -1.59 -7.35
C ALA A 10 2.15 -2.40 -6.05
N THR A 11 1.27 -3.36 -5.71
CA THR A 11 1.39 -4.15 -4.46
C THR A 11 2.69 -4.92 -4.40
N GLU A 12 3.08 -5.60 -5.49
CA GLU A 12 4.29 -6.43 -5.56
C GLU A 12 5.57 -5.60 -5.40
N GLN A 13 5.65 -4.43 -6.03
CA GLN A 13 6.82 -3.53 -5.91
C GLN A 13 6.98 -2.94 -4.51
N ILE A 14 5.89 -2.84 -3.74
CA ILE A 14 5.87 -2.32 -2.36
C ILE A 14 6.20 -3.44 -1.37
N THR A 15 5.69 -4.66 -1.57
CA THR A 15 5.94 -5.81 -0.68
C THR A 15 7.34 -6.38 -0.82
N THR A 16 7.88 -6.42 -2.04
CA THR A 16 9.17 -7.09 -2.32
C THR A 16 10.34 -6.35 -1.65
N GLU A 17 10.28 -5.01 -1.60
CA GLU A 17 11.32 -4.23 -0.91
C GLU A 17 11.17 -4.21 0.61
N GLY A 18 9.98 -4.50 1.14
CA GLY A 18 9.75 -4.68 2.58
C GLY A 18 10.15 -6.06 3.11
N SER A 19 10.25 -7.08 2.24
CA SER A 19 10.41 -8.49 2.63
C SER A 19 11.76 -9.13 2.28
N LEU A 20 12.73 -8.37 1.72
CA LEU A 20 14.09 -8.89 1.50
C LEU A 20 14.78 -9.10 2.85
N GLY A 21 14.85 -10.37 3.23
CA GLY A 21 15.13 -10.89 4.57
C GLY A 21 16.35 -10.34 5.30
N PHE A 22 16.23 -10.32 6.63
CA PHE A 22 17.29 -10.29 7.66
C PHE A 22 18.31 -9.14 7.68
N GLN A 23 18.42 -8.27 6.66
CA GLN A 23 19.29 -7.08 6.67
C GLN A 23 18.53 -5.74 6.84
N ALA A 24 17.20 -5.78 6.92
CA ALA A 24 16.33 -4.60 6.99
C ALA A 24 16.27 -3.92 8.37
N LYS A 25 17.22 -4.15 9.30
CA LYS A 25 17.25 -3.40 10.56
C LYS A 25 17.62 -1.92 10.38
N ASN A 26 18.16 -1.53 9.21
CA ASN A 26 18.63 -0.17 8.93
C ASN A 26 18.06 0.48 7.65
N LYS A 27 17.24 -0.22 6.86
CA LYS A 27 16.49 0.45 5.79
C LYS A 27 15.14 0.83 6.36
N ALA A 28 14.97 2.12 6.64
CA ALA A 28 13.67 2.70 6.90
C ALA A 28 12.67 2.15 5.89
N ALA A 29 11.46 1.77 6.35
CA ALA A 29 10.35 1.46 5.46
C ALA A 29 10.32 2.49 4.32
N LEU A 30 10.07 2.03 3.08
CA LEU A 30 10.06 2.90 1.91
C LEU A 30 9.34 4.21 2.23
N SER A 31 10.01 5.32 1.94
CA SER A 31 9.42 6.62 2.24
C SER A 31 8.12 6.76 1.45
N HIS A 32 7.16 7.49 2.02
CA HIS A 32 5.88 7.76 1.37
C HIS A 32 6.06 8.30 -0.07
N GLN A 33 7.12 9.09 -0.28
CA GLN A 33 7.48 9.64 -1.58
C GLN A 33 7.92 8.58 -2.59
N GLU A 34 8.71 7.59 -2.18
CA GLU A 34 9.14 6.47 -3.03
C GLU A 34 7.95 5.59 -3.44
N ILE A 35 7.08 5.28 -2.48
CA ILE A 35 5.86 4.50 -2.74
C ILE A 35 4.97 5.25 -3.74
N LYS A 36 4.73 6.55 -3.51
CA LYS A 36 3.91 7.38 -4.41
C LYS A 36 4.49 7.44 -5.83
N SER A 37 5.82 7.56 -5.95
CA SER A 37 6.50 7.57 -7.24
C SER A 37 6.28 6.25 -8.01
N LYS A 38 6.44 5.11 -7.33
CA LYS A 38 6.20 3.78 -7.91
C LYS A 38 4.77 3.59 -8.38
N VAL A 39 3.79 3.92 -7.52
CA VAL A 39 2.36 3.85 -7.86
C VAL A 39 2.07 4.72 -9.09
N THR A 40 2.60 5.94 -9.13
CA THR A 40 2.39 6.86 -10.26
C THR A 40 2.98 6.32 -11.56
N SER A 41 4.16 5.71 -11.51
CA SER A 41 4.78 5.08 -12.67
C SER A 41 3.94 3.92 -13.21
N GLU A 42 3.45 3.06 -12.32
CA GLU A 42 2.59 1.93 -12.68
C GLU A 42 1.25 2.41 -13.25
N LEU A 43 0.64 3.44 -12.68
CA LEU A 43 -0.59 4.03 -13.20
C LEU A 43 -0.40 4.53 -14.65
N LYS A 44 0.72 5.21 -14.94
CA LYS A 44 1.05 5.67 -16.29
C LYS A 44 1.32 4.54 -17.28
N ARG A 45 1.86 3.39 -16.83
CA ARG A 45 2.08 2.22 -17.70
C ARG A 45 0.78 1.46 -17.99
N ASN A 46 -0.12 1.37 -17.01
CA ASN A 46 -1.30 0.49 -17.11
C ASN A 46 -2.55 1.22 -17.58
N PHE A 47 -2.65 2.55 -17.37
CA PHE A 47 -3.81 3.33 -17.79
C PHE A 47 -3.49 4.34 -18.87
N ARG A 48 -4.47 4.59 -19.74
CA ARG A 48 -4.39 5.61 -20.78
C ARG A 48 -4.39 7.01 -20.14
N PRO A 49 -3.69 7.99 -20.75
CA PRO A 49 -3.65 9.36 -20.23
C PRO A 49 -5.04 10.01 -20.16
N GLU A 50 -5.97 9.66 -21.05
CA GLU A 50 -7.34 10.19 -21.01
C GLU A 50 -8.05 9.80 -19.70
N PHE A 51 -7.89 8.55 -19.25
CA PHE A 51 -8.45 8.09 -17.98
C PHE A 51 -7.78 8.77 -16.78
N LEU A 52 -6.45 8.88 -16.80
CA LEU A 52 -5.70 9.54 -15.72
C LEU A 52 -6.08 11.02 -15.59
N ASN A 53 -6.41 11.69 -16.69
CA ASN A 53 -6.88 13.07 -16.69
C ASN A 53 -8.29 13.24 -16.08
N ARG A 54 -9.00 12.14 -15.79
CA ARG A 54 -10.30 12.13 -15.09
C ARG A 54 -10.18 11.77 -13.61
N VAL A 55 -8.97 11.49 -13.12
CA VAL A 55 -8.72 11.15 -11.72
C VAL A 55 -8.22 12.40 -11.00
N ASP A 56 -9.00 12.90 -10.05
CA ASP A 56 -8.65 14.10 -9.28
C ASP A 56 -7.58 13.78 -8.22
N GLU A 57 -7.76 12.68 -7.47
CA GLU A 57 -6.89 12.28 -6.37
C GLU A 57 -6.54 10.79 -6.42
N VAL A 58 -5.29 10.48 -6.08
CA VAL A 58 -4.79 9.11 -5.94
C VAL A 58 -4.37 8.89 -4.49
N ILE A 59 -5.04 7.97 -3.81
CA ILE A 59 -4.76 7.58 -2.43
C ILE A 59 -3.97 6.28 -2.44
N VAL A 60 -2.84 6.25 -1.73
CA VAL A 60 -2.00 5.06 -1.58
C VAL A 60 -2.13 4.52 -0.16
N PHE A 61 -2.55 3.26 -0.03
CA PHE A 61 -2.66 2.59 1.26
C PHE A 61 -1.32 1.97 1.67
N HIS A 62 -0.93 2.20 2.92
CA HIS A 62 0.23 1.56 3.52
C HIS A 62 -0.18 0.21 4.11
N SER A 63 0.73 -0.76 4.08
CA SER A 63 0.51 -2.05 4.72
C SER A 63 0.23 -1.88 6.20
N LEU A 64 -0.76 -2.59 6.71
CA LEU A 64 -1.05 -2.64 8.14
C LEU A 64 0.17 -3.23 8.86
N ILE A 65 0.83 -2.42 9.68
CA ILE A 65 1.82 -2.92 10.61
C ILE A 65 1.03 -3.69 11.66
N LYS A 66 1.32 -4.99 11.80
CA LYS A 66 0.72 -5.84 12.82
C LYS A 66 1.19 -5.36 14.20
N LYS A 67 0.54 -4.32 14.74
CA LYS A 67 0.67 -3.96 16.14
C LYS A 67 -0.06 -5.06 16.88
N GLY A 68 0.72 -5.91 17.56
CA GLY A 68 0.32 -7.24 18.04
C GLY A 68 -1.15 -7.34 18.43
N ASP A 69 -1.82 -8.32 17.83
CA ASP A 69 -3.11 -8.81 18.27
C ASP A 69 -2.97 -9.16 19.76
N GLN A 70 -3.38 -8.25 20.64
CA GLN A 70 -3.63 -8.66 22.02
C GLN A 70 -4.92 -9.46 21.96
N GLU A 71 -4.77 -10.78 21.95
CA GLU A 71 -5.83 -11.72 22.29
C GLU A 71 -6.60 -11.15 23.50
N ASN A 72 -7.91 -11.01 23.36
CA ASN A 72 -8.80 -10.77 24.49
C ASN A 72 -9.20 -12.16 25.02
N PRO A 73 -8.56 -12.69 26.08
CA PRO A 73 -8.86 -14.03 26.56
C PRO A 73 -9.96 -13.89 27.60
N ARG A 74 -11.22 -13.78 27.17
CA ARG A 74 -12.40 -13.87 28.05
C ARG A 74 -13.68 -13.86 27.24
N LEU A 75 -14.15 -15.02 26.80
CA LEU A 75 -15.58 -15.27 26.54
C LEU A 75 -15.93 -16.77 26.68
N ASP A 76 -15.31 -17.49 27.63
CA ASP A 76 -15.69 -18.87 27.95
C ASP A 76 -15.79 -19.03 29.47
N ALA A 77 -16.72 -18.29 30.06
CA ALA A 77 -17.21 -18.54 31.40
C ALA A 77 -18.68 -18.15 31.45
N GLN A 78 -19.53 -19.05 30.97
CA GLN A 78 -20.87 -19.34 31.45
C GLN A 78 -21.38 -20.63 30.81
#